data_AF-A0A9D2G3W4-F1
#
_entry.id   AF-A0A9D2G3W4-F1
#
_cell.length_a   1.000
_cell.length_b   1.000
_cell.length_c   1.000
_cell.angle_alpha   90.00
_cell.angle_beta   90.00
_cell.angle_gamma   90.00
#
_symmetry.space_group_name_H-M   'P 1'
#
loop_
_entity.id
_entity.type
_entity.pdbx_description
1 polymer ?
#
loop_
_entity_poly.entity_id
_entity_poly.type
_entity_poly.pdbx_seq_one_letter_code
_entity_poly.pdbx_strand_id
1 'polypeptide(L)'
;MPRFFSFLATNYDPANVDQGMFSMFAAVPHSVPLVCSSEVDLRYGTATVDGKPVSKGKCIKFDFSPLPFYFVPVGEVAREFGKTYTVKLSGFRNKKGKKFAPCTFRLVTETRGTDDGKHKEDEAAAKEVSDEGIVLLKNDGTLPLAVGERVALLGAYQDFRLSAVGAALIKPRWQLTFKEALERAGFSVEEGAQTALYVLSRRSGENQDNKPIAGEYYLTEGEKEELVEAV
;
A
#
# COMPACT_ATOMS: atom_id res chain seq x y z
N MET A 1 12.44 0.56 31.96
CA MET A 1 11.04 0.13 31.73
C MET A 1 10.96 -0.56 30.37
N PRO A 2 10.22 -1.66 30.22
CA PRO A 2 9.97 -2.25 28.91
C PRO A 2 9.28 -1.22 27.99
N ARG A 3 9.74 -1.11 26.74
CA ARG A 3 9.13 -0.23 25.73
C ARG A 3 7.73 -0.75 25.41
N PHE A 4 6.77 0.17 25.28
CA PHE A 4 5.39 -0.21 24.94
C PHE A 4 5.29 -0.72 23.49
N PHE A 5 5.94 -0.01 22.57
CA PHE A 5 6.09 -0.41 21.17
C PHE A 5 7.48 -1.00 20.94
N SER A 6 7.51 -2.16 20.30
CA SER A 6 8.72 -2.83 19.83
C SER A 6 8.62 -3.10 18.34
N PHE A 7 9.65 -2.75 17.59
CA PHE A 7 9.69 -2.88 16.14
C PHE A 7 10.03 -4.30 15.74
N LEU A 8 9.28 -4.85 14.78
CA LEU A 8 9.60 -6.14 14.18
C LEU A 8 10.34 -6.02 12.86
N ALA A 9 10.10 -4.93 12.13
CA ALA A 9 10.75 -4.63 10.87
C ALA A 9 11.25 -3.18 10.90
N THR A 10 12.53 -3.00 10.59
CA THR A 10 13.14 -1.69 10.35
C THR A 10 13.27 -1.38 8.85
N ASN A 11 13.16 -2.42 8.01
CA ASN A 11 13.18 -2.33 6.57
C ASN A 11 11.74 -2.41 6.05
N TYR A 12 11.40 -1.50 5.16
CA TYR A 12 10.07 -1.39 4.55
C TYR A 12 10.21 -1.20 3.05
N ASP A 13 9.60 -2.08 2.27
CA ASP A 13 9.55 -1.91 0.81
C ASP A 13 8.35 -1.03 0.45
N PRO A 14 8.55 0.21 -0.05
CA PRO A 14 7.46 1.10 -0.43
C PRO A 14 6.64 0.60 -1.63
N ALA A 15 7.20 -0.33 -2.41
CA ALA A 15 6.53 -0.98 -3.53
C ALA A 15 5.59 -2.12 -3.09
N ASN A 16 5.81 -2.65 -1.89
CA ASN A 16 5.01 -3.75 -1.37
C ASN A 16 3.78 -3.22 -0.62
N VAL A 17 2.63 -3.28 -1.31
CA VAL A 17 1.33 -2.85 -0.81
C VAL A 17 0.92 -3.67 0.42
N ASP A 18 1.01 -4.99 0.36
CA ASP A 18 0.53 -5.90 1.40
C ASP A 18 1.71 -6.62 2.09
N GLN A 19 2.18 -6.05 3.19
CA GLN A 19 3.44 -6.43 3.84
C GLN A 19 3.40 -7.83 4.50
N GLY A 20 4.08 -8.78 3.88
CA GLY A 20 4.57 -10.03 4.49
C GLY A 20 3.48 -10.91 5.12
N MET A 21 3.83 -11.70 6.13
CA MET A 21 2.93 -12.73 6.69
C MET A 21 1.64 -12.15 7.32
N PHE A 22 1.67 -10.90 7.80
CA PHE A 22 0.51 -10.29 8.43
C PHE A 22 -0.57 -9.90 7.42
N SER A 23 -0.21 -9.74 6.14
CA SER A 23 -1.18 -9.48 5.07
C SER A 23 -2.24 -10.59 4.94
N MET A 24 -1.89 -11.83 5.33
CA MET A 24 -2.81 -12.98 5.35
C MET A 24 -3.91 -12.86 6.41
N PHE A 25 -3.70 -12.02 7.43
CA PHE A 25 -4.61 -11.90 8.57
C PHE A 25 -5.23 -10.50 8.67
N ALA A 26 -4.71 -9.52 7.93
CA ALA A 26 -5.12 -8.13 8.06
C ALA A 26 -5.02 -7.34 6.75
N ALA A 27 -6.09 -6.59 6.46
CA ALA A 27 -6.10 -5.51 5.48
C ALA A 27 -5.48 -4.23 6.06
N VAL A 28 -4.17 -4.08 5.88
CA VAL A 28 -3.35 -2.98 6.40
C VAL A 28 -2.28 -2.60 5.35
N PRO A 29 -2.70 -2.06 4.18
CA PRO A 29 -1.76 -1.73 3.12
C PRO A 29 -0.71 -0.72 3.61
N HIS A 30 0.49 -0.81 3.06
CA HIS A 30 1.59 0.12 3.30
C HIS A 30 1.90 0.39 4.79
N SER A 31 1.64 -0.60 5.65
CA SER A 31 1.76 -0.46 7.09
C SER A 31 2.92 -1.26 7.67
N VAL A 32 3.58 -0.69 8.69
CA VAL A 32 4.65 -1.36 9.45
C VAL A 32 4.10 -1.93 10.76
N PRO A 33 4.32 -3.22 11.06
CA PRO A 33 3.84 -3.85 12.27
C PRO A 33 4.74 -3.55 13.49
N LEU A 34 4.11 -3.10 14.57
CA LEU A 34 4.73 -2.88 15.88
C LEU A 34 4.12 -3.84 16.90
N VAL A 35 4.94 -4.52 17.68
CA VAL A 35 4.45 -5.28 18.85
C VAL A 35 4.14 -4.30 19.97
N CYS A 36 2.98 -4.49 20.59
CA CYS A 36 2.50 -3.68 21.69
C CYS A 36 2.44 -4.50 22.98
N SER A 37 2.79 -3.93 24.12
CA SER A 37 2.66 -4.64 25.40
C SER A 37 1.20 -4.81 25.86
N SER A 38 0.26 -4.10 25.26
CA SER A 38 -1.19 -4.27 25.43
C SER A 38 -1.95 -3.65 24.24
N GLU A 39 -3.25 -3.91 24.12
CA GLU A 39 -4.05 -3.34 23.02
C GLU A 39 -4.11 -1.81 23.11
N VAL A 40 -4.02 -1.16 21.94
CA VAL A 40 -4.04 0.30 21.78
C VAL A 40 -5.48 0.79 21.62
N ASP A 41 -5.83 1.87 22.32
CA ASP A 41 -7.08 2.61 22.09
C ASP A 41 -6.82 3.69 21.03
N LEU A 42 -7.25 3.41 19.80
CA LEU A 42 -6.98 4.24 18.61
C LEU A 42 -7.70 5.61 18.64
N ARG A 43 -8.63 5.83 19.56
CA ARG A 43 -9.20 7.17 19.81
C ARG A 43 -8.12 8.16 20.24
N TYR A 44 -7.07 7.67 20.88
CA TYR A 44 -5.96 8.48 21.36
C TYR A 44 -4.70 8.31 20.50
N GLY A 45 -3.78 9.25 20.68
CA GLY A 45 -2.45 9.24 20.08
C GLY A 45 -2.40 9.64 18.61
N THR A 46 -1.20 9.97 18.16
CA THR A 46 -0.92 10.39 16.80
C THR A 46 0.37 9.73 16.33
N ALA A 47 0.35 9.22 15.11
CA ALA A 47 1.51 8.77 14.39
C ALA A 47 1.91 9.82 13.34
N THR A 48 3.20 10.09 13.23
CA THR A 48 3.75 10.97 12.19
C THR A 48 4.96 10.32 11.53
N VAL A 49 5.13 10.53 10.23
CA VAL A 49 6.33 10.17 9.46
C VAL A 49 6.95 11.47 8.94
N ASP A 50 8.21 11.74 9.31
CA ASP A 50 8.89 13.03 9.06
C ASP A 50 8.04 14.25 9.45
N GLY A 51 7.33 14.13 10.58
CA GLY A 51 6.45 15.19 11.11
C GLY A 51 5.09 15.30 10.43
N LYS A 52 4.87 14.63 9.29
CA LYS A 52 3.56 14.58 8.62
C LYS A 52 2.66 13.56 9.32
N PRO A 53 1.41 13.91 9.69
CA PRO A 53 0.49 12.95 10.29
C PRO A 53 0.15 11.85 9.28
N VAL A 54 -0.02 10.64 9.80
CA VAL A 54 -0.60 9.50 9.06
C VAL A 54 -1.88 9.04 9.75
N SER A 55 -2.72 8.31 9.05
CA SER A 55 -3.96 7.79 9.60
C SER A 55 -3.71 6.86 10.80
N LYS A 56 -4.77 6.58 11.55
CA LYS A 56 -4.67 5.87 12.83
C LYS A 56 -4.16 4.45 12.71
N GLY A 57 -4.17 3.83 11.53
CA GLY A 57 -3.79 2.44 11.36
C GLY A 57 -4.73 1.47 12.07
N LYS A 58 -4.23 0.26 12.39
CA LYS A 58 -5.05 -0.80 12.98
C LYS A 58 -4.32 -1.51 14.11
N CYS A 59 -5.00 -1.76 15.22
CA CYS A 59 -4.47 -2.58 16.32
C CYS A 59 -5.18 -3.94 16.30
N ILE A 60 -4.42 -5.03 16.22
CA ILE A 60 -4.95 -6.38 16.10
C ILE A 60 -4.28 -7.27 17.13
N LYS A 61 -5.11 -8.04 17.85
CA LYS A 61 -4.66 -9.12 18.72
C LYS A 61 -4.89 -10.43 17.99
N PHE A 62 -3.83 -11.04 17.49
CA PHE A 62 -3.90 -12.35 16.85
C PHE A 62 -3.88 -13.46 17.90
N ASP A 63 -4.57 -14.56 17.62
CA ASP A 63 -4.67 -15.71 18.54
C ASP A 63 -3.33 -16.44 18.71
N PHE A 64 -2.50 -16.46 17.66
CA PHE A 64 -1.19 -17.12 17.69
C PHE A 64 -0.12 -16.36 18.48
N SER A 65 -0.36 -15.09 18.84
CA SER A 65 0.63 -14.26 19.55
C SER A 65 0.12 -13.86 20.92
N PRO A 66 0.94 -13.91 21.98
CA PRO A 66 0.55 -13.41 23.31
C PRO A 66 0.43 -11.88 23.34
N LEU A 67 1.07 -11.15 22.42
CA LEU A 67 1.06 -9.69 22.36
C LEU A 67 0.29 -9.17 21.13
N PRO A 68 -0.45 -8.05 21.27
CA PRO A 68 -1.09 -7.39 20.13
C PRO A 68 -0.08 -6.65 19.25
N PHE A 69 -0.53 -6.35 18.03
CA PHE A 69 0.22 -5.64 17.02
C PHE A 69 -0.49 -4.36 16.63
N TYR A 70 0.26 -3.28 16.46
CA TYR A 70 -0.21 -2.03 15.90
C TYR A 70 0.44 -1.81 14.54
N PHE A 71 -0.38 -1.71 13.50
CA PHE A 71 0.03 -1.47 12.13
C PHE A 71 -0.04 0.03 11.85
N VAL A 72 1.13 0.65 11.69
CA VAL A 72 1.24 2.10 11.41
C VAL A 72 1.29 2.30 9.90
N PRO A 73 0.40 3.10 9.28
CA PRO A 73 0.30 3.29 7.83
C PRO A 73 1.38 4.26 7.33
N VAL A 74 2.64 3.84 7.45
CA VAL A 74 3.79 4.70 7.16
C VAL A 74 3.87 5.10 5.70
N GLY A 75 3.38 4.27 4.77
CA GLY A 75 3.44 4.57 3.34
C GLY A 75 2.45 5.64 2.88
N GLU A 76 1.61 6.21 3.74
CA GLU A 76 0.96 7.50 3.42
C GLU A 76 2.01 8.61 3.20
N VAL A 77 3.25 8.43 3.69
CA VAL A 77 4.35 9.38 3.55
C VAL A 77 5.64 8.72 3.05
N ALA A 78 6.01 7.55 3.58
CA ALA A 78 7.26 6.87 3.28
C ALA A 78 7.19 6.08 1.97
N ARG A 79 7.26 6.74 0.81
CA ARG A 79 7.16 6.11 -0.52
C ARG A 79 8.45 6.10 -1.34
N GLU A 80 9.47 6.87 -0.96
CA GLU A 80 10.74 6.89 -1.70
C GLU A 80 11.62 5.71 -1.29
N PHE A 81 12.29 5.09 -2.26
CA PHE A 81 13.23 3.99 -2.03
C PHE A 81 14.57 4.48 -1.46
N GLY A 82 15.24 3.63 -0.68
CA GLY A 82 16.57 3.90 -0.11
C GLY A 82 16.65 5.09 0.85
N LYS A 83 15.50 5.58 1.32
CA LYS A 83 15.40 6.77 2.18
C LYS A 83 15.17 6.36 3.63
N THR A 84 15.71 7.15 4.54
CA THR A 84 15.43 6.98 5.96
C THR A 84 14.44 8.04 6.45
N TYR A 85 13.33 7.57 7.02
CA TYR A 85 12.27 8.37 7.61
C TYR A 85 12.30 8.31 9.14
N THR A 86 11.78 9.34 9.78
CA THR A 86 11.60 9.41 11.23
C THR A 86 10.14 9.22 11.57
N VAL A 87 9.81 8.10 12.21
CA VAL A 87 8.44 7.82 12.65
C VAL A 87 8.32 8.11 14.14
N LYS A 88 7.30 8.89 14.51
CA LYS A 88 7.03 9.28 15.90
C LYS A 88 5.60 8.90 16.28
N LEU A 89 5.48 8.22 17.40
CA LEU A 89 4.20 7.89 18.03
C LEU A 89 4.11 8.64 19.36
N SER A 90 3.01 9.34 19.59
CA SER A 90 2.83 10.12 20.81
C SER A 90 1.38 10.11 21.27
N GLY A 91 1.15 10.26 22.59
CA GLY A 91 -0.20 10.38 23.15
C GLY A 91 -1.06 9.12 23.16
N PHE A 92 -0.51 7.97 22.73
CA PHE A 92 -1.22 6.68 22.72
C PHE A 92 -1.54 6.18 24.14
N ARG A 93 -2.63 5.42 24.24
CA ARG A 93 -3.12 4.81 25.48
C ARG A 93 -3.58 3.37 25.22
N ASN A 94 -3.65 2.55 26.27
CA ASN A 94 -4.33 1.27 26.18
C ASN A 94 -5.83 1.43 26.41
N LYS A 95 -6.58 0.36 26.17
CA LYS A 95 -8.02 0.28 26.46
C LYS A 95 -8.38 0.54 27.94
N LYS A 96 -7.42 0.44 28.88
CA LYS A 96 -7.58 0.76 30.30
C LYS A 96 -7.19 2.22 30.65
N GLY A 97 -6.90 3.05 29.66
CA GLY A 97 -6.54 4.47 29.83
C GLY A 97 -5.09 4.74 30.24
N LYS A 98 -4.24 3.72 30.42
CA LYS A 98 -2.81 3.90 30.71
C LYS A 98 -2.13 4.56 29.53
N LYS A 99 -1.49 5.70 29.76
CA LYS A 99 -0.70 6.44 28.76
C LYS A 99 0.64 5.76 28.50
N PHE A 100 1.15 5.91 27.29
CA PHE A 100 2.48 5.46 26.92
C PHE A 100 3.42 6.63 26.71
N ALA A 101 4.71 6.40 27.00
CA ALA A 101 5.75 7.34 26.63
C ALA A 101 5.79 7.46 25.09
N PRO A 102 5.99 8.67 24.55
CA PRO A 102 6.26 8.83 23.13
C PRO A 102 7.44 7.96 22.69
N CYS A 103 7.37 7.42 21.49
CA CYS A 103 8.49 6.70 20.90
C CYS A 103 8.80 7.24 19.51
N THR A 104 10.09 7.21 19.18
CA THR A 104 10.61 7.63 17.88
C THR A 104 11.53 6.55 17.36
N PHE A 105 11.45 6.26 16.07
CA PHE A 105 12.29 5.29 15.40
C PHE A 105 12.64 5.72 13.98
N ARG A 106 13.70 5.13 13.45
CA ARG A 106 14.13 5.30 12.07
C ARG A 106 13.58 4.14 11.26
N LEU A 107 12.84 4.47 10.20
CA LEU A 107 12.36 3.53 9.21
C LEU A 107 13.23 3.70 7.97
N VAL A 108 13.85 2.62 7.49
CA VAL A 108 14.64 2.64 6.26
C VAL A 108 13.84 1.96 5.18
N THR A 109 13.64 2.63 4.06
CA THR A 109 13.00 2.02 2.90
C THR A 109 14.01 1.19 2.11
N GLU A 110 13.56 0.08 1.54
CA GLU A 110 14.44 -0.78 0.73
C GLU A 110 15.02 -0.01 -0.46
N THR A 111 16.23 -0.39 -0.87
CA THR A 111 16.82 0.13 -2.10
C THR A 111 16.03 -0.37 -3.29
N ARG A 112 15.87 0.50 -4.29
CA ARG A 112 15.14 0.13 -5.50
C ARG A 112 15.86 -0.98 -6.26
N GLY A 113 15.14 -2.05 -6.56
CA GLY A 113 15.60 -3.08 -7.48
C GLY A 113 15.77 -2.54 -8.90
N THR A 114 16.73 -3.07 -9.64
CA THR A 114 17.00 -2.70 -11.04
C THR A 114 16.94 -3.91 -11.94
N ASP A 115 16.56 -3.69 -13.20
CA ASP A 115 16.74 -4.69 -14.26
C ASP A 115 18.24 -4.95 -14.46
N ASP A 116 18.69 -6.17 -14.21
CA ASP A 116 20.09 -6.59 -14.40
C ASP A 116 20.37 -7.09 -15.83
N GLY A 117 19.35 -7.09 -16.69
CA GLY A 117 19.41 -7.45 -18.09
C GLY A 117 19.58 -8.95 -18.37
N LYS A 118 19.55 -9.82 -17.35
CA LYS A 118 19.80 -11.26 -17.50
C LYS A 118 18.55 -12.08 -17.80
N HIS A 119 17.37 -11.54 -17.52
CA HIS A 119 16.10 -12.26 -17.57
C HIS A 119 15.16 -11.71 -18.67
N LYS A 120 15.71 -11.10 -19.72
CA LYS A 120 14.93 -10.39 -20.74
C LYS A 120 13.91 -11.28 -21.44
N GLU A 121 14.26 -12.55 -21.72
CA GLU A 121 13.35 -13.51 -22.37
C GLU A 121 12.18 -13.87 -21.45
N ASP A 122 12.45 -14.17 -20.17
CA ASP A 122 11.42 -14.44 -19.16
C ASP A 122 10.49 -13.23 -18.96
N GLU A 123 11.07 -12.03 -18.89
CA GLU A 123 10.33 -10.77 -18.70
C GLU A 123 9.50 -10.39 -19.94
N ALA A 124 10.01 -10.66 -21.15
CA ALA A 124 9.26 -10.48 -22.39
C ALA A 124 8.06 -11.44 -22.47
N ALA A 125 8.26 -12.73 -22.14
CA ALA A 125 7.18 -13.71 -22.11
C ALA A 125 6.12 -13.37 -21.06
N ALA A 126 6.53 -12.95 -19.86
CA ALA A 126 5.60 -12.50 -18.81
C ALA A 126 4.80 -11.27 -19.26
N LYS A 127 5.43 -10.32 -19.97
CA LYS A 127 4.76 -9.16 -20.53
C LYS A 127 3.77 -9.53 -21.63
N GLU A 128 4.12 -10.43 -22.54
CA GLU A 128 3.23 -10.90 -23.61
C GLU A 128 1.95 -11.51 -23.04
N VAL A 129 2.09 -12.42 -22.06
CA VAL A 129 0.94 -13.01 -21.35
C VAL A 129 0.12 -11.94 -20.62
N SER A 130 0.77 -10.96 -20.00
CA SER A 130 0.06 -9.86 -19.33
C SER A 130 -0.70 -8.98 -20.31
N ASP A 131 -0.15 -8.69 -21.49
CA ASP A 131 -0.79 -7.85 -22.51
C ASP A 131 -2.02 -8.56 -23.11
N GLU A 132 -1.94 -9.87 -23.36
CA GLU A 132 -3.05 -10.68 -23.87
C GLU A 132 -4.12 -10.99 -22.81
N GLY A 133 -3.76 -10.95 -21.53
CA GLY A 133 -4.67 -11.23 -20.41
C GLY A 133 -5.59 -10.06 -20.02
N ILE A 134 -5.36 -8.85 -20.53
CA ILE A 134 -6.18 -7.67 -20.20
C ILE A 134 -7.51 -7.72 -20.94
N VAL A 135 -8.62 -7.55 -20.21
CA VAL A 135 -9.98 -7.59 -20.77
C VAL A 135 -10.57 -6.18 -20.85
N LEU A 136 -10.81 -5.70 -22.06
CA LEU A 136 -11.53 -4.44 -22.30
C LEU A 136 -13.04 -4.67 -22.22
N LEU A 137 -13.68 -4.12 -21.19
CA LEU A 137 -15.12 -4.29 -20.96
C LEU A 137 -15.99 -3.23 -21.66
N LYS A 138 -15.49 -1.99 -21.76
CA LYS A 138 -16.19 -0.87 -22.39
C LYS A 138 -15.18 0.09 -23.03
N ASN A 139 -15.49 0.55 -24.24
CA ASN A 139 -14.76 1.61 -24.92
C ASN A 139 -15.73 2.35 -25.86
N ASP A 140 -15.82 3.67 -25.72
CA ASP A 140 -16.65 4.56 -26.53
C ASP A 140 -15.83 5.36 -27.56
N GLY A 141 -14.59 4.92 -27.83
CA GLY A 141 -13.63 5.60 -28.70
C GLY A 141 -12.53 6.33 -27.93
N THR A 142 -12.62 6.36 -26.60
CA THR A 142 -11.58 6.94 -25.73
C THR A 142 -10.24 6.20 -25.84
N LEU A 143 -10.25 4.86 -25.95
CA LEU A 143 -9.03 4.06 -26.10
C LEU A 143 -8.80 3.64 -27.56
N PRO A 144 -7.53 3.54 -28.04
CA PRO A 144 -6.30 3.77 -27.28
C PRO A 144 -6.01 5.26 -27.08
N LEU A 145 -5.37 5.58 -25.96
CA LEU A 145 -4.85 6.93 -25.72
C LEU A 145 -3.76 7.27 -26.74
N ALA A 146 -3.64 8.55 -27.08
CA ALA A 146 -2.59 9.01 -27.98
C ALA A 146 -1.21 8.92 -27.29
N VAL A 147 -0.17 8.62 -28.08
CA VAL A 147 1.21 8.67 -27.59
C VAL A 147 1.52 10.11 -27.15
N GLY A 148 2.10 10.26 -25.96
CA GLY A 148 2.38 11.58 -25.37
C GLY A 148 1.16 12.25 -24.73
N GLU A 149 -0.01 11.59 -24.69
CA GLU A 149 -1.18 12.12 -24.01
C GLU A 149 -0.91 12.34 -22.52
N ARG A 150 -1.51 13.41 -22.00
CA ARG A 150 -1.40 13.80 -20.60
C ARG A 150 -2.54 13.14 -19.83
N VAL A 151 -2.20 12.43 -18.76
CA VAL A 151 -3.16 11.69 -17.95
C VAL A 151 -3.08 12.08 -16.49
N ALA A 152 -4.24 12.23 -15.85
CA ALA A 152 -4.36 12.37 -14.41
C ALA A 152 -4.51 10.97 -13.79
N LEU A 153 -3.75 10.68 -12.73
CA LEU A 153 -3.88 9.44 -11.96
C LEU A 153 -4.77 9.65 -10.75
N LEU A 154 -5.88 8.91 -10.70
CA LEU A 154 -6.88 8.99 -9.62
C LEU A 154 -7.11 7.62 -8.98
N GLY A 155 -7.72 7.62 -7.80
CA GLY A 155 -8.01 6.41 -7.03
C GLY A 155 -6.76 5.71 -6.51
N ALA A 156 -6.82 4.37 -6.44
CA ALA A 156 -5.84 3.51 -5.77
C ALA A 156 -4.62 3.16 -6.65
N TYR A 157 -4.15 4.07 -7.51
CA TYR A 157 -3.04 3.79 -8.45
C TYR A 157 -1.71 3.52 -7.73
N GLN A 158 -1.54 4.02 -6.51
CA GLN A 158 -0.37 3.72 -5.66
C GLN A 158 -0.43 2.35 -4.97
N ASP A 159 -1.60 1.71 -5.01
CA ASP A 159 -1.85 0.41 -4.40
C ASP A 159 -2.04 -0.65 -5.51
N PHE A 160 -1.28 -0.51 -6.61
CA PHE A 160 -1.29 -1.47 -7.71
C PHE A 160 -0.67 -2.81 -7.26
N ARG A 161 -1.47 -3.88 -7.21
CA ARG A 161 -1.06 -5.19 -6.69
C ARG A 161 -0.60 -6.10 -7.82
N LEU A 162 0.62 -6.62 -7.69
CA LEU A 162 1.19 -7.57 -8.66
C LEU A 162 0.77 -9.02 -8.42
N SER A 163 0.31 -9.34 -7.21
CA SER A 163 -0.09 -10.70 -6.84
C SER A 163 -1.19 -10.67 -5.77
N ALA A 164 -1.85 -11.81 -5.59
CA ALA A 164 -2.66 -12.07 -4.41
C ALA A 164 -1.80 -12.10 -3.14
N VAL A 165 -2.43 -11.95 -1.97
CA VAL A 165 -1.75 -12.08 -0.68
C VAL A 165 -1.63 -13.55 -0.26
N GLY A 166 -0.63 -13.87 0.55
CA GLY A 166 -0.36 -15.24 1.03
C GLY A 166 0.69 -15.97 0.19
N ALA A 167 0.48 -17.27 -0.05
CA ALA A 167 1.48 -18.12 -0.72
C ALA A 167 1.84 -17.69 -2.15
N ALA A 168 0.98 -16.91 -2.81
CA ALA A 168 1.23 -16.36 -4.15
C ALA A 168 2.06 -15.06 -4.13
N LEU A 169 2.44 -14.55 -2.96
CA LEU A 169 3.22 -13.32 -2.85
C LEU A 169 4.61 -13.52 -3.45
N ILE A 170 4.92 -12.71 -4.46
CA ILE A 170 6.24 -12.66 -5.08
C ILE A 170 7.00 -11.41 -4.61
N LYS A 171 8.31 -11.54 -4.50
CA LYS A 171 9.23 -10.41 -4.31
C LYS A 171 10.07 -10.28 -5.58
N PRO A 172 9.62 -9.49 -6.57
CA PRO A 172 10.32 -9.40 -7.84
C PRO A 172 11.70 -8.75 -7.64
N ARG A 173 12.64 -9.06 -8.55
CA ARG A 173 13.99 -8.43 -8.55
C ARG A 173 13.91 -6.91 -8.67
N TRP A 174 12.95 -6.44 -9.46
CA TRP A 174 12.64 -5.04 -9.67
C TRP A 174 11.18 -4.92 -10.13
N GLN A 175 10.59 -3.74 -9.95
CA GLN A 175 9.25 -3.44 -10.47
C GLN A 175 9.11 -1.94 -10.76
N LEU A 176 8.12 -1.61 -11.60
CA LEU A 176 7.66 -0.24 -11.80
C LEU A 176 6.44 0.00 -10.90
N THR A 177 6.32 1.22 -10.38
CA THR A 177 5.03 1.74 -9.95
C THR A 177 4.14 1.97 -11.17
N PHE A 178 2.82 2.08 -10.97
CA PHE A 178 1.89 2.35 -12.06
C PHE A 178 2.22 3.65 -12.83
N LYS A 179 2.61 4.70 -12.10
CA LYS A 179 3.05 5.98 -12.67
C LYS A 179 4.26 5.80 -13.59
N GLU A 180 5.27 5.08 -13.13
CA GLU A 180 6.51 4.88 -13.91
C GLU A 180 6.29 3.97 -15.12
N ALA A 181 5.36 3.02 -15.04
CA ALA A 181 4.96 2.21 -16.18
C ALA A 181 4.34 3.08 -17.28
N LEU A 182 3.49 4.04 -16.92
CA LEU A 182 2.91 5.01 -17.85
C LEU A 182 3.97 5.94 -18.45
N GLU A 183 4.85 6.50 -17.62
CA GLU A 183 5.94 7.37 -18.08
C GLU A 183 6.87 6.62 -19.04
N ARG A 184 7.20 5.36 -18.75
CA ARG A 184 7.99 4.49 -19.63
C ARG A 184 7.26 4.15 -20.93
N ALA A 185 5.94 4.07 -20.92
CA ALA A 185 5.11 3.89 -22.12
C ALA A 185 4.93 5.18 -22.94
N GLY A 186 5.47 6.31 -22.47
CA GLY A 186 5.46 7.59 -23.19
C GLY A 186 4.30 8.52 -22.84
N PHE A 187 3.57 8.26 -21.75
CA PHE A 187 2.53 9.17 -21.23
C PHE A 187 3.14 10.19 -20.26
N SER A 188 2.53 11.37 -20.17
CA SER A 188 2.89 12.38 -19.16
C SER A 188 1.84 12.37 -18.06
N VAL A 189 2.25 12.21 -16.80
CA VAL A 189 1.33 12.21 -15.66
C VAL A 189 1.24 13.61 -15.07
N GLU A 190 0.07 14.23 -15.18
CA GLU A 190 -0.19 15.62 -14.75
C GLU A 190 -1.49 15.70 -13.95
N GLU A 191 -1.47 16.46 -12.85
CA GLU A 191 -2.68 16.81 -12.12
C GLU A 191 -3.59 17.69 -13.01
N GLY A 192 -4.89 17.37 -13.06
CA GLY A 192 -5.85 18.13 -13.85
C GLY A 192 -5.79 17.93 -15.37
N ALA A 193 -5.13 16.86 -15.84
CA ALA A 193 -5.19 16.49 -17.25
C ALA A 193 -6.63 16.17 -17.69
N GLN A 194 -6.93 16.36 -18.97
CA GLN A 194 -8.28 16.14 -19.53
C GLN A 194 -8.70 14.68 -19.48
N THR A 195 -7.75 13.76 -19.61
CA THR A 195 -7.98 12.32 -19.51
C THR A 195 -7.53 11.85 -18.14
N ALA A 196 -8.39 11.11 -17.44
CA ALA A 196 -8.07 10.50 -16.15
C ALA A 196 -8.03 8.98 -16.26
N LEU A 197 -7.03 8.38 -15.60
CA LEU A 197 -6.99 6.95 -15.33
C LEU A 197 -7.34 6.75 -13.85
N TYR A 198 -8.56 6.30 -13.59
CA TYR A 198 -9.02 5.96 -12.26
C TYR A 198 -8.74 4.48 -11.96
N VAL A 199 -7.91 4.20 -10.96
CA VAL A 199 -7.53 2.82 -10.60
C VAL A 199 -8.34 2.34 -9.40
N LEU A 200 -9.09 1.26 -9.58
CA LEU A 200 -9.64 0.48 -8.47
C LEU A 200 -8.69 -0.67 -8.16
N SER A 201 -8.29 -0.79 -6.90
CA SER A 201 -7.46 -1.90 -6.43
C SER A 201 -8.21 -2.72 -5.40
N ARG A 202 -8.14 -4.05 -5.53
CA ARG A 202 -8.74 -5.01 -4.61
C ARG A 202 -7.71 -6.04 -4.20
N ARG A 203 -7.85 -6.54 -2.98
CA ARG A 203 -7.06 -7.63 -2.45
C ARG A 203 -7.88 -8.92 -2.42
N SER A 204 -7.19 -10.03 -2.54
CA SER A 204 -7.71 -11.37 -2.27
C SER A 204 -6.51 -12.23 -1.86
N GLY A 205 -6.77 -13.30 -1.11
CA GLY A 205 -5.73 -14.24 -0.75
C GLY A 205 -6.18 -15.28 0.25
N GLU A 206 -5.22 -16.05 0.72
CA GLU A 206 -5.45 -17.21 1.57
C GLU A 206 -6.22 -16.85 2.85
N ASN A 207 -7.21 -17.69 3.20
CA ASN A 207 -8.05 -17.54 4.39
C ASN A 207 -8.86 -16.24 4.44
N GLN A 208 -9.10 -15.60 3.28
CA GLN A 208 -9.86 -14.37 3.15
C GLN A 208 -10.84 -14.43 1.99
N ASP A 209 -12.07 -14.80 2.31
CA ASP A 209 -13.17 -14.71 1.37
C ASP A 209 -13.66 -13.26 1.27
N ASN A 210 -13.68 -12.73 0.05
CA ASN A 210 -14.33 -11.45 -0.22
C ASN A 210 -15.84 -11.58 -0.02
N LYS A 211 -16.43 -10.55 0.57
CA LYS A 211 -17.84 -10.47 0.93
C LYS A 211 -18.54 -9.42 0.07
N PRO A 212 -19.88 -9.54 -0.10
CA PRO A 212 -20.70 -8.53 -0.76
C PRO A 212 -20.86 -7.30 0.13
N ILE A 213 -19.78 -6.56 0.39
CA ILE A 213 -19.74 -5.34 1.20
C ILE A 213 -18.85 -4.28 0.53
N ALA A 214 -19.01 -3.03 0.96
CA ALA A 214 -18.23 -1.88 0.49
C ALA A 214 -16.74 -2.06 0.76
N GLY A 215 -15.90 -1.79 -0.25
CA GLY A 215 -14.43 -1.93 -0.19
C GLY A 215 -13.92 -3.34 -0.48
N GLU A 216 -14.82 -4.31 -0.62
CA GLU A 216 -14.52 -5.65 -1.11
C GLU A 216 -15.19 -5.83 -2.48
N TYR A 217 -16.32 -6.53 -2.54
CA TYR A 217 -17.03 -6.73 -3.80
C TYR A 217 -17.66 -5.44 -4.34
N TYR A 218 -18.16 -4.57 -3.46
CA TYR A 218 -18.75 -3.28 -3.85
C TYR A 218 -17.75 -2.14 -3.70
N LEU A 219 -18.02 -1.03 -4.39
CA LEU A 219 -17.32 0.23 -4.16
C LEU A 219 -17.54 0.73 -2.73
N THR A 220 -16.52 1.36 -2.15
CA THR A 220 -16.67 2.19 -0.95
C THR A 220 -17.45 3.46 -1.27
N GLU A 221 -17.98 4.14 -0.25
CA GLU A 221 -18.59 5.46 -0.46
C GLU A 221 -17.56 6.47 -0.98
N GLY A 222 -16.32 6.46 -0.48
CA GLY A 222 -15.24 7.31 -0.98
C GLY A 222 -14.94 7.07 -2.46
N GLU A 223 -14.86 5.81 -2.90
CA GLU A 223 -14.65 5.50 -4.32
C GLU A 223 -15.81 5.96 -5.20
N LYS A 224 -17.05 5.95 -4.69
CA LYS A 224 -18.20 6.50 -5.43
C LYS A 224 -18.12 8.02 -5.52
N GLU A 225 -17.77 8.68 -4.42
CA GLU A 225 -17.59 10.14 -4.36
C GLU A 225 -16.49 10.59 -5.31
N GLU A 226 -15.31 9.96 -5.26
CA GLU A 226 -14.17 10.27 -6.14
C GLU A 226 -14.52 10.06 -7.63
N LEU A 227 -15.28 9.01 -7.97
CA LEU A 227 -15.74 8.77 -9.34
C LEU A 227 -16.76 9.81 -9.81
N VAL A 228 -17.62 10.31 -8.92
CA VAL A 228 -18.57 11.38 -9.24
C VAL A 228 -17.85 12.71 -9.41
N GLU A 229 -16.82 12.99 -8.62
CA GLU A 229 -16.00 14.20 -8.76
C GLU A 229 -15.13 14.20 -10.02
N ALA A 230 -14.78 13.02 -10.54
CA ALA A 230 -13.94 12.85 -11.73
C ALA A 230 -14.67 13.01 -13.07
N VAL A 231 -16.01 13.10 -13.08
CA VAL A 231 -16.87 13.17 -14.28
C VAL A 231 -17.62 14.51 -14.31
#